data_AF-A0A4Y2PQI6-F1
#
_entry.id   AF-A0A4Y2PQI6-F1
#
_cell.length_a   1.000
_cell.length_b   1.000
_cell.length_c   1.000
_cell.angle_alpha   90.00
_cell.angle_beta   90.00
_cell.angle_gamma   90.00
#
_symmetry.space_group_name_H-M   'P 1'
#
loop_
_entity.id
_entity.type
_entity.pdbx_description
1 polymer ?
#
loop_
_entity_poly.entity_id
_entity_poly.type
_entity_poly.pdbx_seq_one_letter_code
_entity_poly.pdbx_strand_id
1 'polypeptide(L)'
;MSMITKKNCELDKWHLVCGFDAKIIDSFQISAPVGFHEAIGDAISLSVLTPDYLRQVGLLKESEIKKDKKFTINYLMNMALIYAVTPSYAYIIDHWRNQVYNGTIKEKELNKMYWKY
;
A
#
# COMPACT_ATOMS: atom_id res chain seq x y z
N MET A 1 16.70 -7.26 -22.26
CA MET A 1 17.44 -6.23 -23.01
C MET A 1 16.50 -5.05 -23.19
N SER A 2 16.56 -4.02 -22.32
CA SER A 2 15.72 -2.83 -22.48
C SER A 2 16.25 -2.03 -23.68
N MET A 3 15.40 -1.79 -24.67
CA MET A 3 15.73 -0.87 -25.76
C MET A 3 15.45 0.55 -25.28
N ILE A 4 16.49 1.22 -24.80
CA ILE A 4 16.47 2.67 -24.62
C ILE A 4 16.66 3.26 -26.02
N THR A 5 15.57 3.58 -26.72
CA THR A 5 15.63 4.35 -27.95
C THR A 5 15.66 5.83 -27.62
N LYS A 6 16.80 6.49 -27.85
CA LYS A 6 16.90 7.97 -27.81
C LYS A 6 15.85 8.55 -28.75
N LYS A 7 14.93 9.38 -28.23
CA LYS A 7 14.21 10.31 -29.10
C LYS A 7 15.08 11.53 -29.37
N ASN A 8 14.82 12.16 -30.51
CA ASN A 8 15.55 13.32 -31.03
C ASN A 8 15.87 14.33 -29.93
N CYS A 9 17.15 14.70 -29.84
CA CYS A 9 17.60 15.74 -28.93
C CYS A 9 17.32 17.09 -29.58
N GLU A 10 16.62 17.97 -28.87
CA GLU A 10 16.40 19.36 -29.29
C GLU A 10 17.39 20.28 -28.58
N LEU A 11 17.90 21.27 -29.31
CA LEU A 11 18.75 22.33 -28.77
C LEU A 11 17.86 23.45 -28.25
N ASP A 12 17.79 23.62 -26.94
CA ASP A 12 17.19 24.82 -26.34
C ASP A 12 18.31 25.77 -25.93
N LYS A 13 18.39 26.92 -26.63
CA LYS A 13 19.29 28.10 -26.59
C LYS A 13 20.71 28.01 -26.02
N TRP A 14 21.01 27.17 -25.03
CA TRP A 14 22.34 26.88 -24.49
C TRP A 14 22.55 25.42 -24.02
N HIS A 15 21.56 24.53 -24.11
CA HIS A 15 21.63 23.13 -23.65
C HIS A 15 21.01 22.15 -24.66
N LEU A 16 21.65 20.99 -24.79
CA LEU A 16 21.11 19.86 -25.56
C LEU A 16 20.23 19.02 -24.62
N VAL A 17 18.91 19.09 -24.80
CA VAL A 17 17.96 18.30 -23.99
C VAL A 17 17.60 17.05 -24.78
N CYS A 18 18.10 15.89 -24.34
CA CYS A 18 17.72 14.59 -24.90
C CYS A 18 16.64 13.96 -24.02
N GLY A 19 15.43 13.82 -24.56
CA GLY A 19 14.37 13.04 -23.94
C GLY A 19 14.64 11.53 -24.05
N PHE A 20 14.60 10.83 -22.92
CA PHE A 20 14.61 9.37 -22.90
C PHE A 20 13.16 8.87 -22.77
N ASP A 21 12.61 8.31 -23.85
CA ASP A 21 11.37 7.52 -23.76
C ASP A 21 11.72 6.14 -23.19
N ALA A 22 11.88 6.08 -21.87
CA ALA A 22 11.99 4.82 -21.15
C ALA A 22 10.58 4.25 -20.94
N LYS A 23 10.02 3.62 -21.98
CA LYS A 23 8.80 2.83 -21.81
C LYS A 23 9.18 1.45 -21.27
N ILE A 24 8.71 1.12 -20.07
CA ILE A 24 8.82 -0.24 -19.55
C ILE A 24 8.04 -1.16 -20.50
N ILE A 25 8.74 -2.18 -21.03
CA ILE A 25 8.14 -3.21 -21.90
C ILE A 25 6.92 -3.78 -21.16
N ASP A 26 5.78 -3.95 -21.84
CA ASP A 26 4.49 -4.25 -21.20
C ASP A 26 4.52 -5.47 -20.26
N SER A 27 5.40 -6.45 -20.51
CA SER A 27 5.62 -7.62 -19.63
C SER A 27 6.29 -7.30 -18.28
N PHE A 28 6.92 -6.14 -18.14
CA PHE A 28 7.62 -5.67 -16.93
C PHE A 28 6.86 -4.55 -16.21
N GLN A 29 5.64 -4.20 -16.67
CA GLN A 29 4.72 -3.32 -15.94
C GLN A 29 4.00 -4.08 -14.80
N ILE A 30 4.66 -5.10 -14.25
CA ILE A 30 4.20 -5.82 -13.07
C ILE A 30 4.79 -5.17 -11.83
N SER A 31 4.07 -5.32 -10.75
CA SER A 31 4.57 -5.02 -9.42
C SER A 31 5.86 -5.78 -9.12
N ALA A 32 6.72 -5.18 -8.29
CA ALA A 32 7.68 -5.95 -7.47
C ALA A 32 6.88 -6.96 -6.60
N PRO A 33 7.50 -7.78 -5.70
CA PRO A 33 6.75 -8.80 -4.94
C PRO A 33 5.40 -8.27 -4.44
N VAL A 34 4.31 -9.04 -4.61
CA VAL A 34 2.90 -8.58 -4.66
C VAL A 34 2.54 -7.48 -3.65
N GLY A 35 3.03 -7.57 -2.41
CA GLY A 35 2.78 -6.58 -1.35
C GLY A 35 3.45 -5.20 -1.55
N PHE A 36 4.34 -5.02 -2.52
CA PHE A 36 5.02 -3.72 -2.75
C PHE A 36 4.06 -2.66 -3.28
N HIS A 37 3.11 -3.05 -4.15
CA HIS A 37 2.10 -2.13 -4.66
C HIS A 37 1.12 -1.71 -3.57
N GLU A 38 0.75 -2.64 -2.70
CA GLU A 38 -0.10 -2.38 -1.54
C GLU A 38 0.61 -1.45 -0.54
N ALA A 39 1.88 -1.72 -0.23
CA ALA A 39 2.67 -0.93 0.72
C ALA A 39 2.84 0.54 0.31
N ILE A 40 2.92 0.85 -0.99
CA ILE A 40 2.97 2.23 -1.48
C ILE A 40 1.66 2.96 -1.17
N GLY A 41 0.52 2.32 -1.47
CA GLY A 41 -0.80 2.89 -1.17
C GLY A 41 -1.01 3.11 0.33
N ASP A 42 -0.57 2.16 1.15
CA ASP A 42 -0.63 2.28 2.60
C ASP A 42 0.28 3.41 3.12
N ALA A 43 1.50 3.55 2.62
CA ALA A 43 2.41 4.63 3.02
C ALA A 43 1.83 6.02 2.72
N ILE A 44 1.18 6.18 1.56
CA ILE A 44 0.47 7.42 1.21
C ILE A 44 -0.70 7.63 2.17
N SER A 45 -1.50 6.59 2.43
CA SER A 45 -2.65 6.67 3.34
C SER A 45 -2.25 7.06 4.77
N LEU A 46 -1.15 6.50 5.29
CA LEU A 46 -0.59 6.85 6.61
C LEU A 46 -0.24 8.34 6.70
N SER A 47 0.20 8.95 5.59
CA SER A 47 0.54 10.37 5.54
C SER A 47 -0.71 11.26 5.46
N VAL A 48 -1.70 10.85 4.67
CA VAL A 48 -2.96 11.57 4.43
C VAL A 48 -3.89 11.53 5.65
N LEU A 49 -3.88 10.45 6.42
CA LEU A 49 -4.74 10.27 7.61
C LEU A 49 -4.24 11.02 8.85
N THR A 50 -3.11 11.73 8.76
CA THR A 50 -2.62 12.53 9.88
C THR A 50 -3.57 13.71 10.17
N PRO A 51 -3.82 14.05 11.45
CA PRO A 51 -4.67 15.19 11.81
C PRO A 51 -4.22 16.52 11.19
N ASP A 52 -2.89 16.71 11.06
CA ASP A 52 -2.30 17.90 10.45
C ASP A 52 -2.61 18.01 8.95
N TYR A 53 -2.62 16.88 8.23
CA TYR A 53 -2.98 16.85 6.81
C TYR A 53 -4.48 17.04 6.61
N LEU A 54 -5.31 16.35 7.40
CA LEU A 54 -6.77 16.50 7.37
C LEU A 54 -7.22 17.94 7.62
N ARG A 55 -6.50 18.66 8.47
CA ARG A 55 -6.68 20.10 8.64
C ARG A 55 -6.35 20.90 7.38
N GLN A 56 -5.20 20.63 6.75
CA GLN A 56 -4.75 21.36 5.56
C GLN A 56 -5.77 21.26 4.42
N VAL A 57 -6.44 20.10 4.28
CA VAL A 57 -7.48 19.88 3.28
C VAL A 57 -8.89 20.31 3.75
N GLY A 58 -9.02 20.89 4.94
CA GLY A 58 -10.27 21.44 5.48
C GLY A 58 -11.26 20.40 6.01
N LEU A 59 -10.83 19.15 6.21
CA LEU A 59 -11.67 18.06 6.74
C LEU A 59 -11.70 18.03 8.28
N LEU A 60 -10.75 18.71 8.94
CA LEU A 60 -10.68 18.82 10.40
C LEU A 60 -10.52 20.29 10.80
N LYS A 61 -11.33 20.79 11.74
CA LYS A 61 -11.21 22.18 12.22
C LYS A 61 -10.05 22.31 13.21
N GLU A 62 -9.37 23.46 13.22
CA GLU A 62 -8.26 23.73 14.17
C GLU A 62 -8.71 23.54 15.64
N SER A 63 -9.95 23.90 15.96
CA SER A 63 -10.53 23.72 17.31
C SER A 63 -10.64 22.27 17.76
N GLU A 64 -10.60 21.31 16.82
CA GLU A 64 -10.73 19.87 17.08
C GLU A 64 -9.37 19.20 17.28
N ILE A 65 -8.27 19.84 16.86
CA ILE A 65 -6.91 19.34 17.03
C ILE A 65 -6.43 19.70 18.43
N LYS A 66 -6.45 18.72 19.33
CA LYS A 66 -5.88 18.89 20.67
C LYS A 66 -4.50 18.25 20.69
N LYS A 67 -3.48 19.01 21.14
CA LYS A 67 -2.13 18.47 21.37
C LYS A 67 -2.00 17.86 22.76
N ASP A 68 -3.06 17.21 23.25
CA ASP A 68 -3.08 16.58 24.56
C ASP A 68 -2.89 15.07 24.46
N LYS A 69 -2.47 14.44 25.57
CA LYS A 69 -2.19 13.00 25.62
C LYS A 69 -3.41 12.15 25.21
N LYS A 70 -4.62 12.61 25.52
CA LYS A 70 -5.87 11.89 25.20
C LYS A 70 -6.09 11.83 23.70
N PHE A 71 -5.88 12.95 23.00
CA PHE A 71 -5.99 12.99 21.54
C PHE A 71 -4.98 12.05 20.87
N THR A 72 -3.71 12.07 21.31
CA THR A 72 -2.68 11.16 20.78
C THR A 72 -3.05 9.69 21.00
N ILE A 73 -3.56 9.33 22.17
CA ILE A 73 -4.00 7.95 22.45
C ILE A 73 -5.16 7.56 21.53
N ASN A 74 -6.17 8.42 21.35
CA ASN A 74 -7.29 8.13 20.45
C ASN A 74 -6.84 7.97 19.00
N TYR A 75 -5.92 8.81 18.53
CA TYR A 75 -5.34 8.69 17.20
C TYR A 75 -4.57 7.37 17.04
N LEU A 76 -3.65 7.06 17.96
CA LEU A 76 -2.87 5.82 17.92
C LEU A 76 -3.74 4.57 18.05
N MET A 77 -4.84 4.62 18.82
CA MET A 77 -5.80 3.53 18.91
C MET A 77 -6.49 3.27 17.57
N ASN A 78 -6.93 4.32 16.87
CA ASN A 78 -7.50 4.17 15.53
C ASN A 78 -6.49 3.56 14.55
N MET A 79 -5.23 4.00 14.59
CA MET A 79 -4.16 3.43 13.76
C MET A 79 -3.90 1.96 14.11
N ALA A 80 -3.88 1.61 15.40
CA ALA A 80 -3.68 0.24 15.83
C ALA A 80 -4.81 -0.69 15.37
N LEU A 81 -6.06 -0.25 15.39
CA LEU A 81 -7.20 -1.06 14.92
C LEU A 81 -7.06 -1.41 13.43
N ILE A 82 -6.54 -0.50 12.62
CA ILE A 82 -6.35 -0.72 11.18
C ILE A 82 -5.10 -1.57 10.93
N TYR A 83 -3.97 -1.22 11.54
CA TYR A 83 -2.67 -1.77 11.13
C TYR A 83 -2.12 -2.87 12.02
N ALA A 84 -2.53 -2.98 13.29
CA ALA A 84 -2.00 -4.02 14.19
C ALA A 84 -2.71 -5.37 14.03
N VAL A 85 -4.00 -5.37 13.67
CA VAL A 85 -4.81 -6.60 13.54
C VAL A 85 -4.65 -7.24 12.15
N THR A 86 -4.44 -6.42 11.12
CA THR A 86 -4.37 -6.83 9.72
C THR A 86 -3.29 -7.89 9.42
N PRO A 87 -2.05 -7.81 9.94
CA PRO A 87 -1.04 -8.84 9.68
C PRO A 87 -1.42 -10.23 10.21
N SER A 88 -2.03 -10.28 11.39
CA SER A 88 -2.51 -11.54 11.98
C SER A 88 -3.64 -12.15 11.15
N TYR A 89 -4.58 -11.32 10.71
CA TYR A 89 -5.67 -11.75 9.83
C TYR A 89 -5.16 -12.27 8.48
N ALA A 90 -4.26 -11.52 7.82
CA ALA A 90 -3.67 -11.92 6.55
C ALA A 90 -2.93 -13.27 6.66
N TYR A 91 -2.18 -13.47 7.75
CA TYR A 91 -1.50 -14.74 8.01
C TYR A 91 -2.48 -15.92 8.13
N ILE A 92 -3.58 -15.76 8.88
CA ILE A 92 -4.57 -16.84 9.08
C ILE A 92 -5.22 -17.22 7.75
N ILE A 93 -5.61 -16.24 6.94
CA ILE A 93 -6.23 -16.48 5.63
C ILE A 93 -5.26 -17.21 4.70
N ASP A 94 -4.00 -16.76 4.61
CA ASP A 94 -3.01 -17.39 3.76
C ASP A 94 -2.66 -18.80 4.24
N HIS A 95 -2.57 -19.01 5.56
CA HIS A 95 -2.34 -20.32 6.16
C HIS A 95 -3.49 -21.30 5.87
N TRP A 96 -4.73 -20.85 5.99
CA TRP A 96 -5.92 -21.64 5.64
C TRP A 96 -5.94 -21.95 4.14
N ARG A 97 -5.74 -20.95 3.28
CA ARG A 97 -5.75 -21.10 1.82
C ARG A 97 -4.68 -22.06 1.33
N ASN A 98 -3.47 -21.99 1.91
CA ASN A 98 -2.38 -22.91 1.58
C ASN A 98 -2.74 -24.36 1.90
N GLN A 99 -3.46 -24.61 3.01
CA GLN A 99 -3.93 -25.95 3.37
C GLN A 99 -5.09 -26.46 2.53
N VAL A 100 -5.87 -25.55 1.93
CA VAL A 100 -6.86 -25.93 0.91
C VAL A 100 -6.14 -26.38 -0.37
N TYR A 101 -5.17 -25.59 -0.85
CA TYR A 101 -4.47 -25.89 -2.11
C TYR A 101 -3.56 -27.12 -2.04
N ASN A 102 -2.97 -27.41 -0.89
CA ASN A 102 -2.15 -28.60 -0.72
C ASN A 102 -2.98 -29.88 -0.42
N GLY A 103 -4.31 -29.77 -0.34
CA GLY A 103 -5.23 -30.88 -0.11
C GLY A 103 -5.36 -31.33 1.35
N THR A 104 -4.76 -30.63 2.31
CA THR A 104 -4.89 -30.93 3.75
C THR A 104 -6.34 -30.75 4.22
N ILE A 105 -7.01 -29.69 3.78
CA ILE A 105 -8.43 -29.42 4.09
C ILE A 105 -9.29 -29.95 2.94
N LYS A 106 -10.19 -30.89 3.23
CA LYS A 106 -11.16 -31.40 2.26
C LYS A 106 -12.29 -30.39 2.06
N GLU A 107 -12.93 -30.42 0.88
CA GLU A 107 -14.03 -29.52 0.52
C GLU A 107 -15.17 -29.51 1.56
N LYS A 108 -15.51 -30.68 2.11
CA LYS A 108 -16.54 -30.81 3.16
C LYS A 108 -16.17 -30.16 4.50
N GLU A 109 -14.90 -29.82 4.70
CA GLU A 109 -14.35 -29.31 5.96
C GLU A 109 -13.93 -27.83 5.88
N LEU A 110 -14.10 -27.17 4.72
CA LEU A 110 -13.63 -25.80 4.47
C LEU A 110 -14.03 -24.81 5.58
N ASN A 111 -15.33 -24.72 5.86
CA ASN A 111 -15.87 -23.76 6.83
C ASN A 111 -15.46 -24.14 8.27
N LYS A 112 -15.48 -25.43 8.60
CA LYS A 112 -15.08 -25.92 9.94
C LYS A 112 -13.62 -25.57 10.24
N MET A 113 -12.73 -25.76 9.25
CA MET A 113 -11.32 -25.46 9.41
C MET A 113 -11.02 -23.97 9.38
N TYR A 114 -11.79 -23.18 8.62
CA TYR A 114 -11.69 -21.72 8.64
C TYR A 114 -11.91 -21.14 10.04
N TRP A 115 -12.99 -21.54 10.71
CA TRP A 115 -13.35 -21.05 12.06
C TRP A 115 -12.55 -21.67 13.22
N LYS A 116 -11.66 -22.62 12.94
CA LYS A 116 -10.83 -23.28 13.96
C LYS A 116 -9.60 -22.44 14.34
N TYR A 117 -9.12 -21.61 13.41
CA TYR A 117 -8.00 -20.68 13.61
C TYR A 117 -8.48 -19.40 14.29
#